data_AF-A0A1R4HPS3-F1
#
_entry.id   AF-A0A1R4HPS3-F1
#
_cell.length_a   1.000
_cell.length_b   1.000
_cell.length_c   1.000
_cell.angle_alpha   90.00
_cell.angle_beta   90.00
_cell.angle_gamma   90.00
#
_symmetry.space_group_name_H-M   'P 1'
#
loop_
_entity.id
_entity.type
_entity.pdbx_description
1 polymer ?
#
loop_
_entity_poly.entity_id
_entity_poly.type
_entity_poly.pdbx_seq_one_letter_code
_entity_poly.pdbx_strand_id
1 'polypeptide(L)'
;MADTQNGRVAVYLDFDNIVLSWYDRVHGRNSFSRDRQRITEDPTAPDIAERMRAAAVDVGAIIDYASSFGTLVLTRAYADWSAPINAVYRSQLVARAVDLVQLFPAAAYAKNGADIRLAVDTVEDMFRLDDLTHVVIVAGDSDYVPLAQRCKRLGRYVVGIGVAGSTAKSLKAACDEFASYDALPGVELPERPERGQSSPQGRRGRGSAAADPEDTPQAETATAAKGAAKPEATSADAEAAPAPSTRGRRRRQEAAPEPVLPAEDATLEELLEPFADGEDADDDDGDPDLEATGLLIRALWLGQEKDDSGWLYSSAVKQQMRRMDPSFSERALGFRSFSDFLKSRAEIAEFEETGHERLVRLRDQSR
;
A
#
# COMPACT_ATOMS: atom_id res chain seq x y z
N MET A 1 0.21 -31.06 13.09
CA MET A 1 1.05 -30.62 11.97
C MET A 1 0.15 -29.81 11.06
N ALA A 2 0.39 -28.50 10.93
CA ALA A 2 -0.39 -27.67 10.02
C ALA A 2 -0.18 -28.18 8.59
N ASP A 3 -1.26 -28.26 7.82
CA ASP A 3 -1.24 -28.74 6.45
C ASP A 3 -0.44 -27.76 5.58
N THR A 4 0.83 -28.10 5.30
CA THR A 4 1.78 -27.26 4.56
C THR A 4 1.49 -27.17 3.06
N GLN A 5 0.39 -27.76 2.58
CA GLN A 5 0.00 -27.71 1.16
C GLN A 5 -0.68 -26.40 0.75
N ASN A 6 -1.21 -25.61 1.70
CA ASN A 6 -1.71 -24.27 1.41
C ASN A 6 -0.78 -23.23 2.06
N GLY A 7 -0.45 -22.17 1.30
CA GLY A 7 0.29 -21.04 1.85
C GLY A 7 -0.43 -20.42 3.05
N ARG A 8 0.34 -19.81 3.94
CA ARG A 8 -0.11 -19.10 5.13
C ARG A 8 0.44 -17.70 5.05
N VAL A 9 -0.46 -16.75 4.88
CA VAL A 9 -0.16 -15.42 4.38
C VAL A 9 -0.41 -14.40 5.48
N ALA A 10 0.59 -13.56 5.75
CA ALA A 10 0.45 -12.39 6.60
C ALA A 10 0.48 -11.13 5.72
N VAL A 11 -0.47 -10.22 5.91
CA VAL A 11 -0.58 -8.98 5.13
C VAL A 11 -0.36 -7.78 6.03
N TYR A 12 0.55 -6.89 5.60
CA TYR A 12 0.91 -5.68 6.33
C TYR A 12 0.73 -4.47 5.42
N LEU A 13 -0.19 -3.58 5.78
CA LEU A 13 -0.54 -2.40 5.00
C LEU A 13 0.03 -1.14 5.64
N ASP A 14 0.96 -0.49 4.94
CA ASP A 14 1.24 0.92 5.19
C ASP A 14 0.11 1.73 4.55
N PHE A 15 -0.91 2.00 5.37
CA PHE A 15 -2.20 2.45 4.87
C PHE A 15 -2.12 3.90 4.36
N ASP A 16 -1.38 4.75 5.06
CA ASP A 16 -1.10 6.10 4.59
C ASP A 16 -0.32 6.06 3.26
N ASN A 17 0.70 5.21 3.13
CA ASN A 17 1.49 5.15 1.90
C ASN A 17 0.66 4.78 0.67
N ILE A 18 -0.21 3.77 0.77
CA ILE A 18 -1.05 3.34 -0.35
C ILE A 18 -2.11 4.40 -0.70
N VAL A 19 -2.81 4.96 0.31
CA VAL A 19 -3.85 5.98 0.10
C VAL A 19 -3.26 7.24 -0.51
N LEU A 20 -2.15 7.74 0.02
CA LEU A 20 -1.49 8.96 -0.48
C LEU A 20 -0.97 8.75 -1.91
N SER A 21 -0.32 7.60 -2.15
CA SER A 21 0.21 7.28 -3.47
C SER A 21 -0.89 7.14 -4.52
N TRP A 22 -2.04 6.57 -4.14
CA TRP A 22 -3.19 6.40 -5.02
C TRP A 22 -3.89 7.74 -5.30
N TYR A 23 -4.08 8.57 -4.28
CA TYR A 23 -4.63 9.92 -4.42
C TYR A 23 -3.82 10.76 -5.41
N ASP A 24 -2.49 10.73 -5.30
CA ASP A 24 -1.59 11.42 -6.24
C ASP A 24 -1.58 10.79 -7.65
N ARG A 25 -1.83 9.49 -7.76
CA ARG A 25 -1.94 8.81 -9.06
C ARG A 25 -3.19 9.26 -9.81
N VAL A 26 -4.34 9.32 -9.12
CA VAL A 26 -5.64 9.73 -9.68
C VAL A 26 -5.65 11.23 -10.00
N HIS A 27 -5.27 12.07 -9.04
CA HIS A 27 -5.41 13.52 -9.16
C HIS A 27 -4.17 14.25 -9.71
N GLY A 28 -3.07 13.53 -9.89
CA GLY A 28 -1.79 14.05 -10.32
C GLY A 28 -0.81 14.29 -9.18
N ARG A 29 0.47 14.40 -9.52
CA ARG A 29 1.57 14.44 -8.54
C ARG A 29 1.42 15.57 -7.52
N ASN A 30 1.71 15.28 -6.26
CA ASN A 30 1.64 16.20 -5.11
C ASN A 30 0.22 16.78 -4.87
N SER A 31 -0.84 16.14 -5.34
CA SER A 31 -2.21 16.63 -5.14
C SER A 31 -2.63 16.48 -3.69
N PHE A 32 -2.30 15.37 -3.05
CA PHE A 32 -2.59 15.16 -1.65
C PHE A 32 -1.96 16.26 -0.78
N SER A 33 -0.69 16.59 -1.02
CA SER A 33 -0.03 17.66 -0.25
C SER A 33 -0.70 19.03 -0.40
N ARG A 34 -1.35 19.31 -1.53
CA ARG A 34 -2.10 20.56 -1.75
C ARG A 34 -3.47 20.52 -1.08
N ASP A 35 -4.09 19.34 -1.06
CA ASP A 35 -5.44 19.15 -0.54
C ASP A 35 -5.45 18.84 0.97
N ARG A 36 -4.31 18.44 1.56
CA ARG A 36 -4.17 17.97 2.95
C ARG A 36 -4.81 18.90 3.98
N GLN A 37 -4.55 20.20 3.87
CA GLN A 37 -5.12 21.18 4.81
C GLN A 37 -6.65 21.23 4.69
N ARG A 38 -7.17 21.26 3.46
CA ARG A 38 -8.62 21.28 3.18
C ARG A 38 -9.30 20.00 3.67
N ILE A 39 -8.67 18.84 3.43
CA ILE A 39 -9.15 17.53 3.93
C ILE A 39 -9.20 17.50 5.46
N THR A 40 -8.26 18.16 6.14
CA THR A 40 -8.22 18.21 7.60
C THR A 40 -9.26 19.16 8.18
N GLU A 41 -9.49 20.30 7.53
CA GLU A 41 -10.41 21.35 7.99
C GLU A 41 -11.88 21.01 7.69
N ASP A 42 -12.17 20.53 6.48
CA ASP A 42 -13.53 20.18 6.04
C ASP A 42 -13.48 19.00 5.04
N PRO A 43 -13.45 17.74 5.53
CA PRO A 43 -13.48 16.56 4.67
C PRO A 43 -14.83 16.37 3.96
N THR A 44 -15.88 17.07 4.40
CA THR A 44 -17.24 16.94 3.85
C THR A 44 -17.54 17.90 2.72
N ALA A 45 -16.64 18.86 2.47
CA ALA A 45 -16.72 19.78 1.35
C ALA A 45 -16.95 19.00 0.03
N PRO A 46 -17.95 19.33 -0.79
CA PRO A 46 -18.35 18.52 -1.94
C PRO A 46 -17.20 18.19 -2.91
N ASP A 47 -16.29 19.15 -3.16
CA ASP A 47 -15.14 18.95 -4.04
C ASP A 47 -14.10 18.00 -3.43
N ILE A 48 -13.87 18.08 -2.11
CA ILE A 48 -12.95 17.19 -1.40
C ILE A 48 -13.54 15.79 -1.29
N ALA A 49 -14.80 15.67 -0.89
CA ALA A 49 -15.50 14.40 -0.77
C ALA A 49 -15.56 13.66 -2.12
N GLU A 50 -15.80 14.37 -3.23
CA GLU A 50 -15.74 13.79 -4.58
C GLU A 50 -14.34 13.31 -4.96
N ARG A 51 -13.31 14.10 -4.67
CA ARG A 51 -11.91 13.72 -4.94
C ARG A 51 -11.47 12.53 -4.10
N MET A 52 -11.86 12.47 -2.83
CA MET A 52 -11.59 11.35 -1.94
C MET A 52 -12.30 10.09 -2.43
N ARG A 53 -13.58 10.18 -2.83
CA ARG A 53 -14.33 9.05 -3.39
C ARG A 53 -13.71 8.54 -4.69
N ALA A 54 -13.34 9.43 -5.60
CA ALA A 54 -12.73 9.07 -6.88
C ALA A 54 -11.33 8.43 -6.73
N ALA A 55 -10.66 8.67 -5.60
CA ALA A 55 -9.37 8.07 -5.27
C ALA A 55 -9.47 7.14 -4.05
N ALA A 56 -10.64 6.54 -3.82
CA ALA A 56 -10.77 5.51 -2.81
C ALA A 56 -9.92 4.29 -3.20
N VAL A 57 -9.21 3.73 -2.22
CA VAL A 57 -8.53 2.45 -2.34
C VAL A 57 -9.55 1.35 -2.02
N ASP A 58 -9.63 0.35 -2.87
CA ASP A 58 -10.34 -0.90 -2.63
C ASP A 58 -9.43 -1.82 -1.83
N VAL A 59 -9.68 -1.88 -0.51
CA VAL A 59 -8.95 -2.75 0.41
C VAL A 59 -9.29 -4.23 0.14
N GLY A 60 -10.52 -4.49 -0.34
CA GLY A 60 -10.98 -5.82 -0.72
C GLY A 60 -10.11 -6.40 -1.84
N ALA A 61 -9.83 -5.64 -2.90
CA ALA A 61 -8.97 -6.07 -4.00
C ALA A 61 -7.56 -6.47 -3.53
N ILE A 62 -6.98 -5.73 -2.58
CA ILE A 62 -5.67 -6.03 -1.98
C ILE A 62 -5.70 -7.36 -1.22
N ILE A 63 -6.70 -7.55 -0.35
CA ILE A 63 -6.87 -8.74 0.47
C ILE A 63 -7.19 -9.97 -0.39
N ASP A 64 -8.01 -9.79 -1.41
CA ASP A 64 -8.40 -10.84 -2.35
C ASP A 64 -7.19 -11.32 -3.16
N TYR A 65 -6.36 -10.39 -3.67
CA TYR A 65 -5.10 -10.75 -4.31
C TYR A 65 -4.14 -11.48 -3.34
N ALA A 66 -4.00 -11.00 -2.10
CA ALA A 66 -3.18 -11.67 -1.09
C ALA A 66 -3.66 -13.10 -0.76
N SER A 67 -4.99 -13.34 -0.77
CA SER A 67 -5.57 -14.65 -0.53
C SER A 67 -5.25 -15.69 -1.62
N SER A 68 -4.83 -15.24 -2.82
CA SER A 68 -4.40 -16.13 -3.90
C SER A 68 -3.13 -16.91 -3.55
N PHE A 69 -2.32 -16.41 -2.61
CA PHE A 69 -1.10 -17.07 -2.12
C PHE A 69 -1.38 -18.10 -1.02
N GLY A 70 -2.59 -18.11 -0.44
CA GLY A 70 -2.98 -19.08 0.57
C GLY A 70 -3.99 -18.55 1.58
N THR A 71 -4.05 -19.21 2.74
CA THR A 71 -4.93 -18.80 3.83
C THR A 71 -4.36 -17.58 4.53
N LEU A 72 -5.17 -16.52 4.64
CA LEU A 72 -4.81 -15.33 5.41
C LEU A 72 -4.80 -15.68 6.90
N VAL A 73 -3.65 -15.47 7.54
CA VAL A 73 -3.43 -15.74 8.97
C VAL A 73 -3.66 -14.48 9.78
N LEU A 74 -3.19 -13.35 9.26
CA LEU A 74 -3.34 -12.03 9.84
C LEU A 74 -3.29 -10.98 8.74
N THR A 75 -4.00 -9.89 8.97
CA THR A 75 -4.03 -8.71 8.11
C THR A 75 -3.99 -7.50 9.03
N ARG A 76 -2.93 -6.69 8.96
CA ARG A 76 -2.80 -5.47 9.77
C ARG A 76 -2.62 -4.25 8.91
N ALA A 77 -3.29 -3.17 9.27
CA ALA A 77 -3.10 -1.87 8.67
C ALA A 77 -2.54 -0.87 9.68
N TYR A 78 -1.58 -0.06 9.25
CA TYR A 78 -0.85 0.91 10.08
C TYR A 78 -1.14 2.32 9.57
N ALA A 79 -1.75 3.15 10.42
CA ALA A 79 -2.06 4.54 10.11
C ALA A 79 -2.43 5.32 11.39
N ASP A 80 -2.56 6.63 11.21
CA ASP A 80 -3.37 7.43 12.12
C ASP A 80 -4.86 7.32 11.75
N TRP A 81 -5.62 6.49 12.47
CA TRP A 81 -7.06 6.28 12.25
C TRP A 81 -7.92 7.44 12.76
N SER A 82 -7.34 8.38 13.51
CA SER A 82 -8.03 9.63 13.86
C SER A 82 -8.04 10.64 12.71
N ALA A 83 -7.25 10.42 11.66
CA ALA A 83 -7.20 11.28 10.49
C ALA A 83 -8.48 11.10 9.62
N PRO A 84 -9.15 12.20 9.22
CA PRO A 84 -10.37 12.12 8.41
C PRO A 84 -10.22 11.35 7.10
N ILE A 85 -9.04 11.40 6.47
CA ILE A 85 -8.76 10.66 5.24
C ILE A 85 -8.81 9.14 5.43
N ASN A 86 -8.46 8.64 6.62
CA ASN A 86 -8.42 7.21 6.91
C ASN A 86 -9.75 6.71 7.48
N ALA A 87 -10.51 7.58 8.15
CA ALA A 87 -11.80 7.24 8.76
C ALA A 87 -12.83 6.70 7.76
N VAL A 88 -12.80 7.17 6.50
CA VAL A 88 -13.74 6.74 5.45
C VAL A 88 -13.60 5.25 5.06
N TYR A 89 -12.49 4.61 5.42
CA TYR A 89 -12.24 3.20 5.09
C TYR A 89 -12.70 2.23 6.19
N ARG A 90 -13.28 2.74 7.28
CA ARG A 90 -13.67 1.94 8.45
C ARG A 90 -14.56 0.75 8.06
N SER A 91 -15.56 0.96 7.21
CA SER A 91 -16.48 -0.10 6.76
C SER A 91 -15.73 -1.24 6.05
N GLN A 92 -14.91 -0.92 5.04
CA GLN A 92 -14.11 -1.91 4.31
C GLN A 92 -13.16 -2.69 5.22
N LEU A 93 -12.50 -2.00 6.14
CA LEU A 93 -11.52 -2.60 7.05
C LEU A 93 -12.16 -3.55 8.06
N VAL A 94 -13.31 -3.16 8.64
CA VAL A 94 -14.07 -3.99 9.57
C VAL A 94 -14.67 -5.19 8.85
N ALA A 95 -15.27 -5.00 7.67
CA ALA A 95 -15.87 -6.06 6.88
C ALA A 95 -14.87 -7.17 6.51
N ARG A 96 -13.58 -6.84 6.39
CA ARG A 96 -12.50 -7.78 6.08
C ARG A 96 -11.66 -8.19 7.29
N ALA A 97 -12.12 -7.88 8.51
CA ALA A 97 -11.47 -8.23 9.78
C ALA A 97 -9.98 -7.81 9.85
N VAL A 98 -9.68 -6.59 9.40
CA VAL A 98 -8.32 -6.03 9.43
C VAL A 98 -7.99 -5.51 10.83
N ASP A 99 -6.86 -5.94 11.40
CA ASP A 99 -6.35 -5.39 12.65
C ASP A 99 -5.81 -3.97 12.43
N LEU A 100 -6.41 -2.99 13.09
CA LEU A 100 -6.04 -1.58 12.97
C LEU A 100 -5.00 -1.20 14.01
N VAL A 101 -3.78 -0.91 13.57
CA VAL A 101 -2.68 -0.44 14.42
C VAL A 101 -2.65 1.09 14.39
N GLN A 102 -3.09 1.71 15.48
CA GLN A 102 -3.10 3.17 15.64
C GLN A 102 -1.69 3.72 15.89
N LEU A 103 -1.34 4.76 15.14
CA LEU A 103 -0.09 5.48 15.28
C LEU A 103 -0.36 6.98 15.37
N PHE A 104 -0.10 7.56 16.54
CA PHE A 104 -0.12 9.01 16.68
C PHE A 104 1.22 9.60 16.20
N PRO A 105 1.22 10.70 15.43
CA PRO A 105 2.45 11.41 15.08
C PRO A 105 3.18 11.89 16.34
N ALA A 106 4.28 11.21 16.71
CA ALA A 106 5.02 11.51 17.94
C ALA A 106 5.72 12.89 17.93
N ALA A 107 5.90 13.49 16.75
CA ALA A 107 6.36 14.86 16.53
C ALA A 107 6.04 15.31 15.10
N ALA A 108 6.01 16.64 14.86
CA ALA A 108 5.80 17.22 13.52
C ALA A 108 6.78 16.72 12.43
N TYR A 109 7.88 16.06 12.82
CA TYR A 109 8.91 15.52 11.93
C TYR A 109 9.06 14.00 11.99
N ALA A 110 8.28 13.28 12.80
CA ALA A 110 8.35 11.83 12.91
C ALA A 110 7.54 11.17 11.77
N LYS A 111 8.12 11.17 10.56
CA LYS A 111 7.45 10.72 9.32
C LYS A 111 7.43 9.20 9.13
N ASN A 112 8.17 8.43 9.94
CA ASN A 112 8.41 7.01 9.68
C ASN A 112 7.90 6.09 10.82
N GLY A 113 6.95 6.57 11.63
CA GLY A 113 6.41 5.79 12.76
C GLY A 113 5.72 4.50 12.30
N ALA A 114 4.96 4.58 11.20
CA ALA A 114 4.29 3.45 10.59
C ALA A 114 5.29 2.42 10.06
N ASP A 115 6.25 2.84 9.26
CA ASP A 115 7.25 1.95 8.65
C ASP A 115 8.03 1.17 9.71
N ILE A 116 8.45 1.85 10.78
CA ILE A 116 9.17 1.22 11.89
C ILE A 116 8.28 0.21 12.61
N ARG A 117 7.05 0.60 12.96
CA ARG A 117 6.14 -0.29 13.70
C ARG A 117 5.77 -1.52 12.87
N LEU A 118 5.44 -1.32 11.60
CA LEU A 118 5.14 -2.38 10.64
C LEU A 118 6.30 -3.37 10.53
N ALA A 119 7.53 -2.87 10.37
CA ALA A 119 8.72 -3.72 10.26
C ALA A 119 8.99 -4.52 11.53
N VAL A 120 8.80 -3.92 12.72
CA VAL A 120 8.96 -4.61 14.01
C VAL A 120 7.92 -5.72 14.16
N ASP A 121 6.64 -5.40 13.95
CA ASP A 121 5.54 -6.36 14.09
C ASP A 121 5.71 -7.52 13.09
N THR A 122 6.04 -7.21 11.83
CA THR A 122 6.30 -8.25 10.79
C THR A 122 7.37 -9.24 11.22
N VAL A 123 8.51 -8.74 11.72
CA VAL A 123 9.61 -9.62 12.17
C VAL A 123 9.18 -10.41 13.40
N GLU A 124 8.48 -9.79 14.36
CA GLU A 124 7.99 -10.46 15.56
C GLU A 124 7.02 -11.60 15.22
N ASP A 125 6.02 -11.36 14.37
CA ASP A 125 5.05 -12.38 13.97
C ASP A 125 5.71 -13.54 13.23
N MET A 126 6.72 -13.26 12.41
CA MET A 126 7.49 -14.31 11.73
C MET A 126 8.20 -15.26 12.69
N PHE A 127 8.55 -14.80 13.90
CA PHE A 127 9.14 -15.63 14.96
C PHE A 127 8.09 -16.25 15.89
N ARG A 128 6.89 -15.67 16.00
CA ARG A 128 5.80 -16.23 16.82
C ARG A 128 4.95 -17.25 16.07
N LEU A 129 4.85 -17.11 14.74
CA LEU A 129 4.04 -17.91 13.86
C LEU A 129 4.96 -18.69 12.91
N ASP A 130 5.45 -19.83 13.39
CA ASP A 130 6.45 -20.67 12.70
C ASP A 130 5.98 -21.14 11.31
N ASP A 131 4.67 -21.24 11.12
CA ASP A 131 4.02 -21.72 9.90
C ASP A 131 3.63 -20.59 8.93
N LEU A 132 4.02 -19.34 9.17
CA LEU A 132 3.93 -18.29 8.16
C LEU A 132 4.86 -18.61 7.00
N THR A 133 4.32 -18.67 5.78
CA THR A 133 5.09 -18.97 4.57
C THR A 133 5.23 -17.76 3.66
N HIS A 134 4.24 -16.86 3.67
CA HIS A 134 4.19 -15.68 2.81
C HIS A 134 4.03 -14.39 3.63
N VAL A 135 4.72 -13.34 3.22
CA VAL A 135 4.58 -11.98 3.76
C VAL A 135 4.21 -11.05 2.61
N VAL A 136 3.08 -10.38 2.73
CA VAL A 136 2.61 -9.37 1.78
C VAL A 136 2.83 -7.99 2.39
N ILE A 137 3.60 -7.15 1.71
CA ILE A 137 3.88 -5.76 2.10
C ILE A 137 3.14 -4.86 1.13
N VAL A 138 2.17 -4.09 1.63
CA VAL A 138 1.41 -3.12 0.83
C VAL A 138 1.99 -1.74 1.07
N ALA A 139 2.98 -1.38 0.26
CA ALA A 139 3.70 -0.11 0.31
C ALA A 139 4.52 0.11 -0.97
N GLY A 140 4.86 1.38 -1.24
CA GLY A 140 5.71 1.78 -2.37
C GLY A 140 7.11 2.26 -2.01
N ASP A 141 7.43 2.50 -0.73
CA ASP A 141 8.68 3.15 -0.33
C ASP A 141 9.89 2.21 -0.33
N SER A 142 11.06 2.73 -0.67
CA SER A 142 12.36 2.07 -0.53
C SER A 142 12.72 1.72 0.91
N ASP A 143 12.12 2.36 1.92
CA ASP A 143 12.36 2.07 3.33
C ASP A 143 11.96 0.63 3.73
N TYR A 144 11.10 -0.02 2.93
CA TYR A 144 10.72 -1.44 3.12
C TYR A 144 11.72 -2.45 2.51
N VAL A 145 12.73 -2.01 1.76
CA VAL A 145 13.73 -2.91 1.15
C VAL A 145 14.45 -3.78 2.20
N PRO A 146 14.95 -3.24 3.33
CA PRO A 146 15.59 -4.06 4.36
C PRO A 146 14.64 -5.08 4.98
N LEU A 147 13.35 -4.74 5.12
CA LEU A 147 12.32 -5.66 5.62
C LEU A 147 12.10 -6.81 4.65
N ALA A 148 11.87 -6.51 3.36
CA ALA A 148 11.69 -7.54 2.33
C ALA A 148 12.89 -8.50 2.26
N GLN A 149 14.11 -7.97 2.27
CA GLN A 149 15.33 -8.78 2.31
C GLN A 149 15.44 -9.63 3.59
N ARG A 150 15.01 -9.10 4.75
CA ARG A 150 14.99 -9.85 6.00
C ARG A 150 14.00 -11.00 5.96
N CYS A 151 12.80 -10.78 5.44
CA CYS A 151 11.75 -11.79 5.28
C CYS A 151 12.24 -12.95 4.40
N LYS A 152 12.86 -12.63 3.24
CA LYS A 152 13.46 -13.63 2.34
C LYS A 152 14.60 -14.41 3.00
N ARG A 153 15.50 -13.73 3.71
CA ARG A 153 16.60 -14.39 4.44
C ARG A 153 16.09 -15.36 5.52
N LEU A 154 14.89 -15.13 6.05
CA LEU A 154 14.21 -16.00 7.01
C LEU A 154 13.31 -17.05 6.33
N GLY A 155 13.36 -17.18 5.00
CA GLY A 155 12.70 -18.23 4.24
C GLY A 155 11.21 -17.99 3.97
N ARG A 156 10.77 -16.73 3.93
CA ARG A 156 9.40 -16.37 3.52
C ARG A 156 9.38 -15.94 2.06
N TYR A 157 8.30 -16.27 1.37
CA TYR A 157 7.99 -15.69 0.06
C TYR A 157 7.41 -14.29 0.26
N VAL A 158 8.01 -13.29 -0.38
CA VAL A 158 7.67 -11.88 -0.18
C VAL A 158 6.96 -11.32 -1.39
N VAL A 159 5.72 -10.86 -1.18
CA VAL A 159 4.91 -10.20 -2.19
C VAL A 159 4.83 -8.71 -1.86
N GLY A 160 5.16 -7.85 -2.82
CA GLY A 160 4.95 -6.41 -2.70
C GLY A 160 3.70 -5.97 -3.46
N ILE A 161 2.91 -5.07 -2.89
CA ILE A 161 1.80 -4.40 -3.57
C ILE A 161 2.01 -2.89 -3.44
N GLY A 162 2.00 -2.15 -4.54
CA GLY A 162 2.16 -0.70 -4.50
C GLY A 162 1.67 -0.01 -5.76
N VAL A 163 1.52 1.31 -5.71
CA VAL A 163 0.96 2.09 -6.84
C VAL A 163 2.00 2.28 -7.95
N ALA A 164 1.59 2.08 -9.21
CA ALA A 164 2.43 2.35 -10.37
C ALA A 164 2.94 3.80 -10.39
N GLY A 165 4.24 3.96 -10.61
CA GLY A 165 4.90 5.28 -10.71
C GLY A 165 5.27 5.91 -9.36
N SER A 166 4.70 5.45 -8.25
CA SER A 166 5.06 5.86 -6.89
C SER A 166 5.95 4.84 -6.17
N THR A 167 5.96 3.58 -6.64
CA THR A 167 6.76 2.51 -6.04
C THR A 167 8.24 2.54 -6.46
N ALA A 168 9.16 2.44 -5.49
CA ALA A 168 10.59 2.34 -5.70
C ALA A 168 10.99 1.05 -6.44
N LYS A 169 11.86 1.18 -7.46
CA LYS A 169 12.40 0.02 -8.21
C LYS A 169 13.19 -0.96 -7.33
N SER A 170 13.86 -0.44 -6.30
CA SER A 170 14.61 -1.23 -5.33
C SER A 170 13.70 -2.14 -4.51
N LEU A 171 12.52 -1.65 -4.11
CA LEU A 171 11.52 -2.47 -3.41
C LEU A 171 11.03 -3.60 -4.30
N LYS A 172 10.67 -3.30 -5.55
CA LYS A 172 10.25 -4.34 -6.52
C LYS A 172 11.30 -5.43 -6.69
N ALA A 173 12.58 -5.06 -6.76
CA ALA A 173 13.69 -5.99 -6.89
C ALA A 173 13.99 -6.77 -5.60
N ALA A 174 13.56 -6.28 -4.44
CA ALA A 174 13.76 -6.94 -3.16
C ALA A 174 12.72 -8.03 -2.90
N CYS A 175 11.49 -7.87 -3.40
CA CYS A 175 10.42 -8.88 -3.29
C CYS A 175 10.69 -10.11 -4.17
N ASP A 176 9.97 -11.20 -3.93
CA ASP A 176 9.90 -12.35 -4.86
C ASP A 176 8.89 -12.07 -5.97
N GLU A 177 7.78 -11.43 -5.61
CA GLU A 177 6.73 -11.01 -6.53
C GLU A 177 6.28 -9.58 -6.23
N PHE A 178 5.86 -8.84 -7.26
CA PHE A 178 5.36 -7.49 -7.08
C PHE A 178 4.17 -7.21 -7.99
N ALA A 179 3.04 -6.82 -7.40
CA ALA A 179 1.85 -6.38 -8.10
C ALA A 179 1.67 -4.86 -8.03
N SER A 180 1.24 -4.27 -9.14
CA SER A 180 0.79 -2.88 -9.14
C SER A 180 -0.64 -2.81 -8.63
N TYR A 181 -0.95 -1.92 -7.69
CA TYR A 181 -2.31 -1.77 -7.16
C TYR A 181 -3.35 -1.49 -8.27
N ASP A 182 -2.99 -0.67 -9.25
CA ASP A 182 -3.82 -0.37 -10.43
C ASP A 182 -4.04 -1.54 -11.39
N ALA A 183 -3.30 -2.64 -11.23
CA ALA A 183 -3.44 -3.84 -12.03
C ALA A 183 -4.18 -4.96 -11.27
N LEU A 184 -4.64 -4.70 -10.04
CA LEU A 184 -5.36 -5.71 -9.27
C LEU A 184 -6.79 -5.89 -9.79
N PRO A 185 -7.34 -7.12 -9.75
CA PRO A 185 -8.71 -7.39 -10.16
C PRO A 185 -9.73 -6.59 -9.35
N GLY A 186 -10.64 -5.91 -10.04
CA GLY A 186 -11.68 -5.07 -9.43
C GLY A 186 -11.26 -3.62 -9.19
N VAL A 187 -9.99 -3.26 -9.39
CA VAL A 187 -9.55 -1.86 -9.30
C VAL A 187 -9.80 -1.16 -10.63
N GLU A 188 -10.81 -0.29 -10.67
CA GLU A 188 -11.05 0.56 -11.83
C GLU A 188 -10.08 1.75 -11.85
N LEU A 189 -9.39 1.94 -12.98
CA LEU A 189 -8.59 3.13 -13.23
C LEU A 189 -9.52 4.27 -13.65
N PRO A 190 -9.64 5.35 -12.86
CA PRO A 190 -10.43 6.50 -13.30
C PRO A 190 -9.83 7.04 -14.61
N GLU A 191 -10.68 7.20 -15.63
CA GLU A 191 -10.27 7.72 -16.93
C GLU A 191 -9.58 9.07 -16.72
N ARG A 192 -8.30 9.13 -17.11
CA ARG A 192 -7.57 10.38 -17.06
C ARG A 192 -8.19 11.26 -18.14
N PRO A 193 -8.67 12.48 -17.83
CA PRO A 193 -9.09 13.38 -18.89
C PRO A 193 -7.89 13.55 -19.82
N GLU A 194 -8.07 13.19 -21.09
CA GLU A 194 -7.01 13.25 -22.08
C GLU A 194 -6.41 14.65 -22.00
N ARG A 195 -5.16 14.73 -21.55
CA ARG A 195 -4.41 15.97 -21.70
C ARG A 195 -4.26 16.16 -23.19
N GLY A 196 -5.14 17.00 -23.74
CA GLY A 196 -5.21 17.31 -25.16
C GLY A 196 -3.82 17.40 -25.72
N GLN A 197 -3.56 16.58 -26.73
CA GLN A 197 -2.33 16.58 -27.48
C GLN A 197 -2.07 18.03 -27.91
N SER A 198 -1.17 18.71 -27.21
CA SER A 198 -0.69 20.01 -27.65
C SER A 198 0.14 19.74 -28.90
N SER A 199 -0.49 19.87 -30.05
CA SER A 199 0.15 19.86 -31.36
C SER A 199 1.41 20.74 -31.30
N PRO A 200 2.57 20.26 -31.79
CA PRO A 200 3.77 21.08 -31.83
C PRO A 200 3.60 22.17 -32.90
N GLN A 201 3.05 23.32 -32.51
CA GLN A 201 3.00 24.50 -33.36
C GLN A 201 4.39 25.16 -33.42
N GLY A 202 5.12 24.84 -34.49
CA GLY A 202 5.88 25.80 -35.29
C GLY A 202 7.07 26.51 -34.63
N ARG A 203 8.23 25.84 -34.55
CA ARG A 203 9.51 26.56 -34.69
C ARG A 203 9.79 26.75 -36.17
N ARG A 204 9.45 27.93 -36.69
CA ARG A 204 9.89 28.40 -38.01
C ARG A 204 11.42 28.40 -38.05
N GLY A 205 11.96 27.60 -38.97
CA GLY A 205 13.38 27.55 -39.28
C GLY A 205 13.87 28.89 -39.84
N ARG A 206 14.99 29.37 -39.31
CA ARG A 206 15.87 30.32 -40.00
C ARG A 206 17.01 29.49 -40.56
N GLY A 207 17.03 29.37 -41.89
CA GLY A 207 17.97 28.52 -42.62
C GLY A 207 19.42 28.97 -42.45
N SER A 208 20.32 27.99 -42.55
CA SER A 208 21.72 28.22 -42.87
C SER A 208 22.14 27.17 -43.88
N ALA A 209 22.44 27.64 -45.10
CA ALA A 209 23.10 26.87 -46.14
C ALA A 209 24.60 27.19 -46.13
N ALA A 210 25.37 26.14 -46.44
CA ALA A 210 26.82 25.96 -46.52
C ALA A 210 27.72 27.14 -46.96
N ALA A 211 28.95 27.18 -46.41
CA ALA A 211 30.21 26.97 -47.13
C ALA A 211 31.45 27.13 -46.22
N ASP A 212 32.36 26.15 -46.26
CA ASP A 212 33.79 26.21 -45.88
C ASP A 212 34.59 26.94 -46.99
N PRO A 213 35.79 27.56 -46.76
CA PRO A 213 37.03 26.81 -46.46
C PRO A 213 38.16 27.49 -45.62
N GLU A 214 38.98 26.60 -45.04
CA GLU A 214 40.47 26.52 -44.93
C GLU A 214 41.39 27.62 -44.33
N ASP A 215 42.34 27.07 -43.54
CA ASP A 215 43.80 27.32 -43.42
C ASP A 215 44.39 28.18 -42.26
N THR A 216 44.69 27.47 -41.14
CA THR A 216 45.90 27.34 -40.26
C THR A 216 47.02 28.43 -40.16
N PRO A 217 48.06 28.34 -39.26
CA PRO A 217 48.30 27.55 -38.03
C PRO A 217 49.03 28.29 -36.86
N GLN A 218 49.35 27.50 -35.80
CA GLN A 218 50.47 27.59 -34.81
C GLN A 218 50.12 28.08 -33.38
N ALA A 219 50.61 27.48 -32.30
CA ALA A 219 51.34 26.22 -32.08
C ALA A 219 51.43 25.96 -30.54
N GLU A 220 51.66 24.69 -30.21
CA GLU A 220 52.58 24.22 -29.17
C GLU A 220 52.13 24.00 -27.69
N THR A 221 51.79 22.73 -27.45
CA THR A 221 52.50 21.74 -26.59
C THR A 221 52.38 21.77 -25.06
N ALA A 222 51.65 20.74 -24.59
CA ALA A 222 52.19 19.57 -23.88
C ALA A 222 52.42 19.59 -22.34
N THR A 223 51.83 18.54 -21.75
CA THR A 223 52.38 17.60 -20.76
C THR A 223 52.23 17.82 -19.24
N ALA A 224 51.47 16.88 -18.66
CA ALA A 224 51.85 15.91 -17.62
C ALA A 224 51.90 16.32 -16.12
N ALA A 225 50.88 15.83 -15.40
CA ALA A 225 50.93 14.81 -14.33
C ALA A 225 51.87 14.93 -13.10
N LYS A 226 51.24 14.57 -11.97
CA LYS A 226 51.74 13.97 -10.69
C LYS A 226 52.28 14.88 -9.58
N GLY A 227 51.72 14.67 -8.39
CA GLY A 227 52.51 14.10 -7.29
C GLY A 227 52.55 14.84 -5.95
N ALA A 228 51.84 14.24 -4.98
CA ALA A 228 52.31 13.87 -3.64
C ALA A 228 52.47 14.89 -2.48
N ALA A 229 51.93 14.42 -1.35
CA ALA A 229 52.53 14.33 -0.01
C ALA A 229 52.16 15.35 1.09
N LYS A 230 51.63 14.75 2.17
CA LYS A 230 51.49 15.18 3.57
C LYS A 230 52.88 15.39 4.22
N PRO A 231 52.94 15.98 5.43
CA PRO A 231 53.28 15.11 6.57
C PRO A 231 52.53 15.43 7.88
N GLU A 232 52.60 14.45 8.78
CA GLU A 232 52.13 14.40 10.17
C GLU A 232 53.10 15.09 11.14
N ALA A 233 52.64 15.40 12.36
CA ALA A 233 53.18 14.79 13.60
C ALA A 233 52.59 15.38 14.92
N THR A 234 52.04 14.45 15.73
CA THR A 234 52.32 14.19 17.17
C THR A 234 51.73 15.03 18.33
N SER A 235 50.80 14.37 19.03
CA SER A 235 50.86 13.84 20.41
C SER A 235 50.70 14.71 21.67
N ALA A 236 49.77 14.25 22.53
CA ALA A 236 49.94 13.81 23.94
C ALA A 236 49.13 14.55 25.03
N ASP A 237 48.53 13.71 25.87
CA ASP A 237 47.74 13.94 27.08
C ASP A 237 48.42 14.76 28.20
N ALA A 238 47.62 15.42 29.05
CA ALA A 238 47.78 15.41 30.51
C ALA A 238 46.64 16.13 31.26
N GLU A 239 46.15 15.44 32.28
CA GLU A 239 45.20 15.78 33.33
C GLU A 239 45.78 16.77 34.39
N ALA A 240 44.96 17.67 34.95
CA ALA A 240 44.95 18.10 36.38
C ALA A 240 44.28 19.49 36.60
N ALA A 241 43.36 19.54 37.57
CA ALA A 241 42.81 20.76 38.20
C ALA A 241 43.82 21.36 39.22
N PRO A 242 43.65 22.59 39.77
CA PRO A 242 42.58 22.92 40.73
C PRO A 242 42.01 24.37 40.67
N ALA A 243 40.93 24.60 41.42
CA ALA A 243 40.23 25.89 41.62
C ALA A 243 41.02 26.92 42.47
N PRO A 244 40.56 28.19 42.60
CA PRO A 244 39.65 28.50 43.73
C PRO A 244 38.55 29.56 43.49
N SER A 245 37.39 29.31 44.12
CA SER A 245 36.55 30.21 44.94
C SER A 245 36.36 31.70 44.57
N THR A 246 35.10 32.12 44.39
CA THR A 246 34.51 33.22 45.20
C THR A 246 32.98 33.09 45.35
N ARG A 247 32.52 33.39 46.57
CA ARG A 247 31.15 33.56 47.10
C ARG A 247 30.16 34.14 46.08
N GLY A 248 28.90 33.72 45.99
CA GLY A 248 27.96 33.37 47.06
C GLY A 248 26.87 34.43 47.15
N ARG A 249 25.71 34.21 46.49
CA ARG A 249 24.47 34.92 46.80
C ARG A 249 23.28 33.98 46.60
N ARG A 250 22.76 33.47 47.72
CA ARG A 250 21.53 32.67 47.80
C ARG A 250 20.36 33.49 47.26
N ARG A 251 19.64 32.96 46.27
CA ARG A 251 18.31 33.40 45.89
C ARG A 251 17.35 32.26 46.21
N ARG A 252 16.33 32.56 47.04
CA ARG A 252 15.26 31.64 47.45
C ARG A 252 14.62 30.99 46.23
N GLN A 253 14.45 29.67 46.27
CA GLN A 253 13.53 28.93 45.42
C GLN A 253 12.09 29.30 45.86
N GLU A 254 11.32 29.88 44.95
CA GLU A 254 9.85 29.83 45.00
C GLU A 254 9.42 28.54 44.32
N ALA A 255 8.55 27.79 45.01
CA ALA A 255 7.96 26.56 44.53
C ALA A 255 7.05 26.86 43.32
N ALA A 256 7.22 26.11 42.23
CA ALA A 256 6.26 26.09 41.14
C ALA A 256 4.94 25.46 41.63
N PRO A 257 3.78 25.94 41.18
CA PRO A 257 2.50 25.33 41.55
C PRO A 257 2.37 23.96 40.86
N GLU A 258 1.80 22.99 41.59
CA GLU A 258 1.43 21.67 41.08
C GLU A 258 0.36 21.81 39.98
N PRO A 259 0.38 20.93 38.95
CA PRO A 259 -0.63 20.95 37.91
C PRO A 259 -1.97 20.47 38.48
N VAL A 260 -2.98 21.34 38.45
CA VAL A 260 -4.36 21.00 38.76
C VAL A 260 -4.93 20.26 37.54
N LEU A 261 -5.22 18.96 37.71
CA LEU A 261 -6.04 18.20 36.77
C LEU A 261 -7.49 18.73 36.86
N PRO A 262 -8.16 19.10 35.75
CA PRO A 262 -9.60 19.30 35.79
C PRO A 262 -10.29 17.95 36.02
N ALA A 263 -11.31 17.99 36.86
CA ALA A 263 -12.15 16.85 37.22
C ALA A 263 -12.79 16.21 35.98
N GLU A 264 -12.83 14.89 36.03
CA GLU A 264 -13.57 14.00 35.15
C GLU A 264 -15.07 14.29 35.28
N ASP A 265 -15.75 14.40 34.14
CA ASP A 265 -17.13 13.95 33.91
C ASP A 265 -17.43 14.16 32.41
N ALA A 266 -16.81 13.33 31.59
CA ALA A 266 -17.32 12.98 30.27
C ALA A 266 -17.20 11.47 30.19
N THR A 267 -18.33 10.78 30.11
CA THR A 267 -18.32 9.33 30.01
C THR A 267 -17.69 8.92 28.67
N LEU A 268 -17.05 7.76 28.63
CA LEU A 268 -16.52 7.20 27.37
C LEU A 268 -17.61 7.06 26.29
N GLU A 269 -18.89 7.01 26.70
CA GLU A 269 -20.05 7.10 25.82
C GLU A 269 -20.22 8.50 25.19
N GLU A 270 -20.13 9.59 25.96
CA GLU A 270 -20.30 10.97 25.45
C GLU A 270 -19.18 11.42 24.48
N LEU A 271 -17.97 10.88 24.62
CA LEU A 271 -16.88 11.15 23.67
C LEU A 271 -17.02 10.38 22.35
N LEU A 272 -17.93 9.40 22.28
CA LEU A 272 -18.24 8.63 21.08
C LEU A 272 -19.51 9.13 20.36
N GLU A 273 -20.32 9.98 21.00
CA GLU A 273 -21.58 10.51 20.46
C GLU A 273 -21.46 11.30 19.13
N PRO A 274 -20.41 12.09 18.85
CA PRO A 274 -20.31 12.80 17.56
C PRO A 274 -20.15 11.86 16.35
N PHE A 275 -19.96 10.56 16.59
CA PHE A 275 -19.78 9.52 15.57
C PHE A 275 -20.89 8.46 15.60
N ALA A 276 -21.95 8.67 16.39
CA ALA A 276 -23.09 7.75 16.50
C ALA A 276 -24.20 8.03 15.46
N ASP A 277 -24.16 9.16 14.76
CA ASP A 277 -25.13 9.52 13.71
C ASP A 277 -24.72 9.00 12.33
N GLY A 278 -24.26 7.74 12.29
CA GLY A 278 -24.24 6.93 11.09
C GLY A 278 -25.44 5.99 11.11
N GLU A 279 -26.65 6.56 11.04
CA GLU A 279 -27.84 5.80 10.66
C GLU A 279 -27.54 5.06 9.34
N ASP A 280 -27.66 3.74 9.39
CA ASP A 280 -27.77 2.80 8.26
C ASP A 280 -26.60 2.79 7.25
N ALA A 281 -25.43 2.31 7.69
CA ALA A 281 -24.42 1.76 6.78
C ALA A 281 -24.50 0.22 6.63
N ASP A 282 -25.60 -0.39 7.11
CA ASP A 282 -25.90 -1.82 6.95
C ASP A 282 -26.78 -2.14 5.73
N ASP A 283 -27.16 -1.14 4.91
CA ASP A 283 -28.06 -1.31 3.76
C ASP A 283 -27.43 -0.91 2.39
N ASP A 284 -26.12 -1.09 2.22
CA ASP A 284 -25.56 -1.32 0.87
C ASP A 284 -25.36 -2.83 0.67
N ASP A 285 -26.43 -3.60 0.90
CA ASP A 285 -26.54 -4.96 0.36
C ASP A 285 -26.64 -4.80 -1.16
N GLY A 286 -25.49 -4.68 -1.81
CA GLY A 286 -25.39 -4.84 -3.25
C GLY A 286 -26.10 -6.13 -3.66
N ASP A 287 -26.70 -6.16 -4.85
CA ASP A 287 -27.39 -7.35 -5.33
C ASP A 287 -26.48 -8.59 -5.13
N PRO A 288 -26.86 -9.55 -4.26
CA PRO A 288 -25.98 -10.67 -3.90
C PRO A 288 -25.54 -11.47 -5.13
N ASP A 289 -26.34 -11.44 -6.20
CA ASP A 289 -25.99 -12.07 -7.47
C ASP A 289 -24.90 -11.32 -8.23
N LEU A 290 -24.89 -9.97 -8.17
CA LEU A 290 -23.84 -9.12 -8.73
C LEU A 290 -22.54 -9.26 -7.94
N GLU A 291 -22.60 -9.24 -6.61
CA GLU A 291 -21.43 -9.43 -5.75
C GLU A 291 -20.77 -10.79 -5.99
N ALA A 292 -21.58 -11.85 -6.05
CA ALA A 292 -21.10 -13.18 -6.37
C ALA A 292 -20.49 -13.28 -7.77
N THR A 293 -20.99 -12.49 -8.72
CA THR A 293 -20.43 -12.38 -10.07
C THR A 293 -19.07 -11.67 -10.06
N GLY A 294 -18.95 -10.54 -9.34
CA GLY A 294 -17.68 -9.86 -9.13
C GLY A 294 -16.66 -10.74 -8.40
N LEU A 295 -17.11 -11.51 -7.41
CA LEU A 295 -16.29 -12.50 -6.69
C LEU A 295 -15.79 -13.60 -7.63
N LEU A 296 -16.63 -14.11 -8.54
CA LEU A 296 -16.24 -15.11 -9.54
C LEU A 296 -15.18 -14.55 -10.51
N ILE A 297 -15.39 -13.34 -11.03
CA ILE A 297 -14.44 -12.69 -11.96
C ILE A 297 -13.07 -12.55 -11.29
N ARG A 298 -13.03 -12.03 -10.05
CA ARG A 298 -11.78 -11.89 -9.28
C ARG A 298 -11.12 -13.24 -9.04
N ALA A 299 -11.88 -14.27 -8.66
CA ALA A 299 -11.35 -15.62 -8.43
C ALA A 299 -10.70 -16.22 -9.69
N LEU A 300 -11.35 -16.06 -10.85
CA LEU A 300 -10.86 -16.58 -12.12
C LEU A 300 -9.59 -15.85 -12.56
N TRP A 301 -9.57 -14.53 -12.45
CA TRP A 301 -8.40 -13.73 -12.82
C TRP A 301 -7.19 -14.11 -11.96
N LEU A 302 -7.34 -14.20 -10.63
CA LEU A 302 -6.28 -14.59 -9.70
C LEU A 302 -5.75 -16.01 -9.92
N GLY A 303 -6.58 -16.91 -10.46
CA GLY A 303 -6.15 -18.27 -10.78
C GLY A 303 -5.40 -18.38 -12.09
N GLN A 304 -5.72 -17.53 -13.09
CA GLN A 304 -5.18 -17.63 -14.45
C GLN A 304 -3.69 -17.23 -14.55
N GLU A 305 -3.16 -16.42 -13.63
CA GLU A 305 -1.72 -16.09 -13.62
C GLU A 305 -0.81 -17.29 -13.32
N LYS A 306 -1.37 -18.43 -12.87
CA LYS A 306 -0.59 -19.61 -12.46
C LYS A 306 -0.47 -20.72 -13.51
N ASP A 307 -1.23 -20.68 -14.62
CA ASP A 307 -1.22 -21.73 -15.64
C ASP A 307 -1.38 -21.20 -17.08
N ASP A 308 -0.49 -21.63 -17.99
CA ASP A 308 -0.44 -21.20 -19.41
C ASP A 308 -1.69 -21.62 -20.21
N SER A 309 -2.47 -22.57 -19.71
CA SER A 309 -3.70 -23.04 -20.35
C SER A 309 -4.88 -22.06 -20.20
N GLY A 310 -4.83 -21.21 -19.17
CA GLY A 310 -5.92 -20.32 -18.76
C GLY A 310 -7.16 -21.03 -18.19
N TRP A 311 -7.16 -22.37 -18.13
CA TRP A 311 -8.24 -23.19 -17.58
C TRP A 311 -7.97 -23.55 -16.13
N LEU A 312 -8.99 -23.41 -15.29
CA LEU A 312 -8.91 -23.68 -13.86
C LEU A 312 -9.91 -24.76 -13.46
N TYR A 313 -9.53 -25.63 -12.53
CA TYR A 313 -10.49 -26.54 -11.91
C TYR A 313 -11.56 -25.75 -11.15
N SER A 314 -12.83 -26.04 -11.44
CA SER A 314 -13.97 -25.38 -10.77
C SER A 314 -13.94 -25.51 -9.24
N SER A 315 -13.39 -26.61 -8.72
CA SER A 315 -13.19 -26.80 -7.28
C SER A 315 -12.16 -25.83 -6.70
N ALA A 316 -11.08 -25.55 -7.42
CA ALA A 316 -10.06 -24.58 -7.02
C ALA A 316 -10.62 -23.15 -7.04
N VAL A 317 -11.38 -22.80 -8.08
CA VAL A 317 -12.06 -21.49 -8.17
C VAL A 317 -13.05 -21.31 -7.03
N LYS A 318 -13.88 -22.33 -6.73
CA LYS A 318 -14.80 -22.30 -5.59
C LYS A 318 -14.07 -22.13 -4.25
N GLN A 319 -12.96 -22.83 -4.08
CA GLN A 319 -12.14 -22.70 -2.86
C GLN A 319 -11.56 -21.29 -2.75
N GLN A 320 -11.11 -20.70 -3.87
CA GLN A 320 -10.61 -19.34 -3.91
C GLN A 320 -11.70 -18.32 -3.58
N MET A 321 -12.90 -18.44 -4.16
CA MET A 321 -14.06 -17.59 -3.81
C MET A 321 -14.34 -17.62 -2.31
N ARG A 322 -14.28 -18.80 -1.68
CA ARG A 322 -14.49 -18.95 -0.23
C ARG A 322 -13.35 -18.43 0.64
N ARG A 323 -12.14 -18.30 0.11
CA ARG A 323 -11.02 -17.64 0.82
C ARG A 323 -11.20 -16.13 0.83
N MET A 324 -11.69 -15.57 -0.28
CA MET A 324 -11.97 -14.14 -0.44
C MET A 324 -13.21 -13.74 0.38
N ASP A 325 -14.30 -14.50 0.25
CA ASP A 325 -15.53 -14.31 1.01
C ASP A 325 -16.03 -15.66 1.58
N PRO A 326 -15.83 -15.89 2.90
CA PRO A 326 -16.28 -17.11 3.57
C PRO A 326 -17.81 -17.30 3.59
N SER A 327 -18.59 -16.23 3.42
CA SER A 327 -20.06 -16.29 3.42
C SER A 327 -20.62 -16.84 2.10
N PHE A 328 -19.83 -16.82 1.02
CA PHE A 328 -20.23 -17.25 -0.30
C PHE A 328 -20.81 -18.68 -0.33
N SER A 329 -22.04 -18.77 -0.81
CA SER A 329 -22.76 -20.03 -1.01
C SER A 329 -23.64 -19.96 -2.24
N GLU A 330 -23.37 -20.80 -3.24
CA GLU A 330 -24.21 -20.88 -4.44
C GLU A 330 -25.68 -21.23 -4.13
N ARG A 331 -25.92 -21.92 -3.01
CA ARG A 331 -27.27 -22.28 -2.55
C ARG A 331 -28.04 -21.09 -1.99
N ALA A 332 -27.36 -20.15 -1.35
CA ALA A 332 -27.98 -18.93 -0.86
C ALA A 332 -28.51 -18.07 -2.03
N LEU A 333 -27.83 -18.16 -3.17
CA LEU A 333 -28.21 -17.53 -4.45
C LEU A 333 -29.23 -18.35 -5.26
N GLY A 334 -29.74 -19.47 -4.72
CA GLY A 334 -30.76 -20.31 -5.38
C GLY A 334 -30.24 -21.38 -6.36
N PHE A 335 -28.91 -21.55 -6.49
CA PHE A 335 -28.33 -22.58 -7.36
C PHE A 335 -28.21 -23.93 -6.65
N ARG A 336 -28.47 -25.04 -7.35
CA ARG A 336 -28.39 -26.40 -6.78
C ARG A 336 -26.95 -26.88 -6.61
N SER A 337 -26.07 -26.41 -7.48
CA SER A 337 -24.65 -26.75 -7.50
C SER A 337 -23.81 -25.58 -8.00
N PHE A 338 -22.51 -25.62 -7.71
CA PHE A 338 -21.57 -24.61 -8.23
C PHE A 338 -21.48 -24.65 -9.76
N SER A 339 -21.66 -25.83 -10.38
CA SER A 339 -21.75 -25.93 -11.84
C SER A 339 -22.97 -25.20 -12.40
N ASP A 340 -24.11 -25.19 -11.70
CA ASP A 340 -25.30 -24.44 -12.14
C ASP A 340 -25.07 -22.92 -12.04
N PHE A 341 -24.39 -22.49 -10.97
CA PHE A 341 -23.95 -21.10 -10.79
C PHE A 341 -22.99 -20.63 -11.90
N LEU A 342 -22.05 -21.48 -12.33
CA LEU A 342 -21.16 -21.17 -13.46
C LEU A 342 -21.92 -21.13 -14.79
N LYS A 343 -22.84 -22.08 -15.01
CA LYS A 343 -23.67 -22.14 -16.24
C LYS A 343 -24.57 -20.92 -16.38
N SER A 344 -25.07 -20.34 -15.29
CA SER A 344 -25.86 -19.11 -15.35
C SER A 344 -25.04 -17.87 -15.75
N ARG A 345 -23.72 -17.93 -15.63
CA ARG A 345 -22.76 -16.85 -15.94
C ARG A 345 -21.94 -17.15 -17.20
N ALA A 346 -22.53 -17.85 -18.16
CA ALA A 346 -21.89 -18.26 -19.40
C ALA A 346 -21.41 -17.09 -20.28
N GLU A 347 -21.91 -15.88 -20.06
CA GLU A 347 -21.45 -14.66 -20.72
C GLU A 347 -20.06 -14.21 -20.24
N ILE A 348 -19.70 -14.54 -18.99
CA ILE A 348 -18.48 -14.08 -18.32
C ILE A 348 -17.45 -15.22 -18.22
N ALA A 349 -17.91 -16.45 -17.99
CA ALA A 349 -17.06 -17.62 -17.82
C ALA A 349 -17.39 -18.71 -18.83
N GLU A 350 -16.35 -19.28 -19.45
CA GLU A 350 -16.45 -20.54 -20.19
C GLU A 350 -16.32 -21.70 -19.22
N PHE A 351 -17.24 -22.66 -19.32
CA PHE A 351 -17.30 -23.83 -18.46
C PHE A 351 -17.34 -25.10 -19.31
N GLU A 352 -16.37 -25.98 -19.09
CA GLU A 352 -16.24 -27.27 -19.76
C GLU A 352 -16.44 -28.42 -18.76
N GLU A 353 -17.23 -29.39 -19.18
CA GLU A 353 -17.68 -30.52 -18.39
C GLU A 353 -17.42 -31.81 -19.18
N THR A 354 -16.23 -32.40 -18.96
CA THR A 354 -15.78 -33.62 -19.65
C THR A 354 -15.61 -34.75 -18.64
N GLY A 355 -16.58 -35.66 -18.58
CA GLY A 355 -16.60 -36.74 -17.59
C GLY A 355 -16.62 -36.21 -16.16
N HIS A 356 -15.55 -36.48 -15.40
CA HIS A 356 -15.37 -35.99 -14.03
C HIS A 356 -14.65 -34.64 -13.96
N GLU A 357 -14.03 -34.20 -15.05
CA GLU A 357 -13.33 -32.91 -15.08
C GLU A 357 -14.34 -31.78 -15.29
N ARG A 358 -14.10 -30.70 -14.56
CA ARG A 358 -14.95 -29.52 -14.48
C ARG A 358 -14.03 -28.31 -14.53
N LEU A 359 -13.79 -27.80 -15.73
CA LEU A 359 -12.86 -26.71 -15.98
C LEU A 359 -13.64 -25.42 -16.25
N VAL A 360 -13.08 -24.30 -15.81
CA VAL A 360 -13.65 -22.97 -16.00
C VAL A 360 -12.54 -21.98 -16.33
N ARG A 361 -12.82 -21.03 -17.22
CA ARG A 361 -11.94 -19.90 -17.50
C ARG A 361 -12.75 -18.62 -17.72
N LEU A 362 -12.12 -17.48 -17.50
CA LEU A 362 -12.72 -16.20 -17.89
C LEU A 362 -12.84 -16.17 -19.43
N ARG A 363 -13.97 -15.69 -19.95
CA ARG A 363 -14.05 -15.32 -21.37
C ARG A 363 -13.17 -14.11 -21.61
N ASP A 364 -12.44 -14.12 -22.71
CA ASP A 364 -11.66 -12.97 -23.17
C ASP A 364 -12.65 -11.82 -23.48
N GLN A 365 -12.77 -10.87 -22.55
CA GLN A 365 -13.60 -9.67 -22.72
C GLN A 365 -12.84 -8.62 -23.54
N SER A 366 -12.31 -9.01 -24.69
CA SER A 366 -11.79 -8.07 -25.69
C SER A 366 -12.95 -7.57 -26.54
N ARG A 367 -13.71 -6.61 -26.00
CA ARG A 367 -14.57 -5.73 -26.81
C ARG A 367 -14.69 -4.33 -26.27
#